data_AF-X0UEF5-F1
#
_entry.id   AF-X0UEF5-F1
#
_cell.length_a   1.000
_cell.length_b   1.000
_cell.length_c   1.000
_cell.angle_alpha   90.00
_cell.angle_beta   90.00
_cell.angle_gamma   90.00
#
_symmetry.space_group_name_H-M   'P 1'
#
loop_
_entity.id
_entity.type
_entity.pdbx_description
1 polymer ?
#
loop_
_entity_poly.entity_id
_entity_poly.type
_entity_poly.pdbx_seq_one_letter_code
_entity_poly.pdbx_strand_id
1 'polypeptide(L)'
;PSVILQVTFLVVVSGVVGARLLCVIHYWDRYASLANPLLAVIDIRQGGLEFLGGFVAATLVVVMYFLIPKRVPNGGGVKRPLSLRLYLDILTPCVMLGLAITRIGCFLNGCCFGSPCVVAGTQDADSPWALRFPYGSPVFVRQWEEGKVSVPEELLRPSKPGQKPALLDRRALWDPVRKDIQGILDRHLDHLSQRASSRATSVAGLRALASTVRSLPVHPTQLYAAVNAMLLFGVLSALFYMRRRDGIVFVSLFLLYPISRFALESIRAD
;
A
#
# COMPACT_ATOMS: atom_id res chain seq x y z
N PRO A 1 5.71 -31.84 -5.37
CA PRO A 1 5.89 -30.89 -4.24
C PRO A 1 7.11 -29.95 -4.37
N SER A 2 8.31 -30.49 -4.65
CA SER A 2 9.56 -29.71 -4.68
C SER A 2 9.60 -28.57 -5.70
N VAL A 3 9.00 -28.75 -6.88
CA VAL A 3 8.96 -27.72 -7.93
C VAL A 3 8.17 -26.49 -7.50
N ILE A 4 7.00 -26.67 -6.87
CA ILE A 4 6.16 -25.55 -6.41
C ILE A 4 6.92 -24.73 -5.37
N LEU A 5 7.55 -25.40 -4.39
CA LEU A 5 8.33 -24.71 -3.36
C LEU A 5 9.50 -23.91 -3.95
N GLN A 6 10.22 -24.48 -4.92
CA GLN A 6 11.31 -23.78 -5.61
C GLN A 6 10.81 -22.55 -6.37
N VAL A 7 9.73 -22.68 -7.13
CA VAL A 7 9.15 -21.56 -7.88
C VAL A 7 8.65 -20.49 -6.93
N THR A 8 7.91 -20.86 -5.88
CA THR A 8 7.42 -19.91 -4.86
C THR A 8 8.57 -19.15 -4.21
N PHE A 9 9.62 -19.86 -3.78
CA PHE A 9 10.80 -19.21 -3.20
C PHE A 9 11.47 -18.25 -4.19
N LEU A 10 11.66 -18.68 -5.43
CA LEU A 10 12.29 -17.88 -6.48
C LEU A 10 11.44 -16.63 -6.83
N VAL A 11 10.12 -16.75 -6.85
CA VAL A 11 9.17 -15.63 -7.06
C VAL A 11 9.26 -14.62 -5.92
N VAL A 12 9.29 -15.07 -4.66
CA VAL A 12 9.40 -14.16 -3.51
C VAL A 12 10.72 -13.40 -3.54
N VAL A 13 11.84 -14.10 -3.74
CA VAL A 13 13.17 -13.48 -3.77
C VAL A 13 13.29 -12.50 -4.94
N SER A 14 12.93 -12.94 -6.15
CA SER A 14 12.99 -12.08 -7.35
C SER A 14 12.03 -10.90 -7.27
N GLY A 15 10.86 -11.05 -6.63
CA GLY A 15 9.93 -9.96 -6.38
C GLY A 15 10.53 -8.87 -5.49
N VAL A 16 11.17 -9.24 -4.38
CA VAL A 16 11.82 -8.27 -3.49
C VAL A 16 13.01 -7.59 -4.18
N VAL A 17 13.87 -8.37 -4.85
CA VAL A 17 15.04 -7.86 -5.55
C VAL A 17 14.61 -6.93 -6.69
N GLY A 18 13.66 -7.35 -7.53
CA GLY A 18 13.14 -6.56 -8.63
C GLY A 18 12.47 -5.27 -8.17
N ALA A 19 11.67 -5.33 -7.10
CA ALA A 19 11.02 -4.15 -6.52
C ALA A 19 12.04 -3.12 -6.02
N ARG A 20 13.17 -3.58 -5.47
CA ARG A 20 14.24 -2.70 -5.03
C ARG A 20 15.04 -2.13 -6.20
N LEU A 21 15.43 -2.98 -7.15
CA LEU A 21 16.21 -2.55 -8.31
C LEU A 21 15.49 -1.48 -9.11
N LEU A 22 14.19 -1.65 -9.40
CA LEU A 22 13.45 -0.65 -10.16
C LEU A 22 13.30 0.67 -9.40
N CYS A 23 13.06 0.61 -8.09
CA CYS A 23 13.02 1.80 -7.25
C CYS A 23 14.34 2.59 -7.28
N VAL A 24 15.46 1.89 -7.24
CA VAL A 24 16.80 2.50 -7.31
C VAL A 24 17.07 3.09 -8.68
N ILE A 25 16.65 2.43 -9.76
CA ILE A 25 16.80 2.93 -11.13
C ILE A 25 15.96 4.19 -11.34
N HIS A 26 14.70 4.18 -10.89
CA HIS A 26 13.78 5.29 -11.10
C HIS A 26 14.13 6.52 -10.27
N TYR A 27 14.59 6.33 -9.03
CA TYR A 27 14.99 7.43 -8.13
C TYR A 27 16.51 7.56 -8.01
N TRP A 28 17.26 7.19 -9.05
CA TRP A 28 18.73 7.16 -9.00
C TRP A 28 19.35 8.50 -8.58
N ASP A 29 18.80 9.61 -9.07
CA ASP A 29 19.28 10.96 -8.73
C ASP A 29 19.23 11.23 -7.23
N ARG A 30 18.19 10.73 -6.54
CA ARG A 30 18.07 10.82 -5.09
C ARG A 30 19.18 10.02 -4.42
N TYR A 31 19.44 8.79 -4.87
CA TYR A 31 20.48 7.93 -4.28
C TYR A 31 21.91 8.41 -4.55
N ALA A 32 22.17 8.97 -5.73
CA ALA A 32 23.48 9.50 -6.12
C ALA A 32 23.89 10.72 -5.28
N SER A 33 22.92 11.47 -4.74
CA SER A 33 23.17 12.63 -3.87
C SER A 33 23.53 12.27 -2.42
N LEU A 34 23.42 11.00 -2.01
CA LEU A 34 23.75 10.57 -0.65
C LEU A 34 25.25 10.30 -0.49
N ALA A 35 25.79 10.57 0.70
CA ALA A 35 27.20 10.32 1.03
C ALA A 35 27.64 8.84 0.88
N ASN A 36 26.72 7.88 0.98
CA ASN A 36 26.99 6.44 0.85
C ASN A 36 25.92 5.74 -0.04
N PRO A 37 26.03 5.84 -1.38
CA PRO A 37 25.00 5.37 -2.29
C PRO A 37 24.82 3.84 -2.26
N LEU A 38 25.92 3.08 -2.21
CA LEU A 38 25.88 1.61 -2.27
C LEU A 38 25.16 0.98 -1.06
N LEU A 39 25.40 1.50 0.13
CA LEU A 39 24.77 1.00 1.35
C LEU A 39 23.28 1.38 1.39
N ALA A 40 22.94 2.58 0.88
CA ALA A 40 21.56 3.02 0.72
C ALA A 40 20.79 2.16 -0.29
N VAL A 41 21.42 1.66 -1.36
CA VAL A 41 20.78 0.76 -2.34
C VAL A 41 20.38 -0.57 -1.71
N ILE A 42 21.20 -1.12 -0.81
CA ILE A 42 20.94 -2.42 -0.15
C ILE A 42 20.00 -2.28 1.06
N ASP A 43 19.90 -1.10 1.66
CA ASP A 43 19.08 -0.90 2.85
C ASP A 43 17.57 -0.90 2.54
N ILE A 44 16.97 -2.10 2.59
CA ILE A 44 15.53 -2.34 2.40
C ILE A 44 14.71 -1.83 3.61
N ARG A 45 15.34 -1.60 4.78
CA ARG A 45 14.62 -1.26 6.03
C ARG A 45 14.02 0.13 6.01
N GLN A 46 14.58 1.03 5.20
CA GLN A 46 14.09 2.40 5.06
C GLN A 46 12.84 2.51 4.16
N GLY A 47 12.36 1.40 3.60
CA GLY A 47 11.32 1.38 2.58
C GLY A 47 11.88 1.62 1.18
N GLY A 48 11.01 1.93 0.22
CA GLY A 48 11.39 2.10 -1.19
C GLY A 48 11.40 0.80 -1.97
N LEU A 49 10.21 0.20 -2.11
CA LEU A 49 9.97 -0.95 -2.96
C LEU A 49 8.91 -0.56 -3.99
N GLU A 50 9.24 -0.70 -5.26
CA GLU A 50 8.30 -0.44 -6.35
C GLU A 50 7.60 -1.72 -6.78
N PHE A 51 6.26 -1.72 -6.72
CA PHE A 51 5.45 -2.88 -7.08
C PHE A 51 5.74 -3.37 -8.51
N LEU A 52 5.88 -2.44 -9.47
CA LEU A 52 6.12 -2.78 -10.88
C LEU A 52 7.41 -3.58 -11.07
N GLY A 53 8.48 -3.20 -10.37
CA GLY A 53 9.77 -3.90 -10.43
C GLY A 53 9.67 -5.32 -9.91
N GLY A 54 8.94 -5.53 -8.81
CA GLY A 54 8.72 -6.85 -8.26
C GLY A 54 7.86 -7.72 -9.17
N PHE A 55 6.79 -7.15 -9.73
CA PHE A 55 5.89 -7.86 -10.64
C PHE A 55 6.59 -8.31 -11.93
N VAL A 56 7.37 -7.42 -12.56
CA VAL A 56 8.12 -7.74 -13.79
C VAL A 56 9.18 -8.80 -13.52
N ALA A 57 9.98 -8.64 -12.46
CA ALA A 57 11.03 -9.61 -12.11
C ALA A 57 10.45 -10.99 -11.78
N ALA A 58 9.39 -11.05 -10.97
CA ALA A 58 8.73 -12.31 -10.64
C ALA A 58 8.15 -12.99 -11.89
N THR A 59 7.52 -12.23 -12.79
CA THR A 59 6.94 -12.76 -14.03
C THR A 59 8.02 -13.33 -14.96
N LEU A 60 9.12 -12.58 -15.16
CA LEU A 60 10.26 -13.03 -15.97
C LEU A 60 10.85 -14.32 -15.41
N VAL A 61 11.04 -14.39 -14.11
CA VAL A 61 11.59 -15.56 -13.43
C VAL A 61 10.70 -16.78 -13.58
N VAL A 62 9.38 -16.63 -13.43
CA VAL A 62 8.42 -17.72 -13.67
C VAL A 62 8.53 -18.17 -15.12
N VAL A 63 8.40 -17.25 -16.09
CA VAL A 63 8.47 -17.58 -17.51
C VAL A 63 9.78 -18.31 -17.85
N MET A 64 10.93 -17.79 -17.41
CA MET A 64 12.23 -18.44 -17.60
C MET A 64 12.28 -19.83 -16.98
N TYR A 65 11.81 -20.00 -15.73
CA TYR A 65 11.81 -21.30 -15.05
C TYR A 65 10.98 -22.36 -15.79
N PHE A 66 9.86 -21.96 -16.41
CA PHE A 66 8.97 -22.85 -17.15
C PHE A 66 9.40 -23.10 -18.60
N LEU A 67 10.10 -22.14 -19.22
CA LEU A 67 10.66 -22.28 -20.56
C LEU A 67 11.93 -23.15 -20.57
N ILE A 68 12.74 -23.12 -19.50
CA ILE A 68 13.97 -23.91 -19.42
C ILE A 68 13.60 -25.40 -19.30
N PRO A 69 13.97 -26.25 -20.28
CA PRO A 69 13.62 -27.66 -20.28
C PRO A 69 14.31 -28.40 -19.13
N LYS A 70 13.54 -29.08 -18.27
CA LYS A 70 14.07 -29.85 -17.15
C LYS A 70 13.92 -31.35 -17.39
N ARG A 71 14.87 -32.14 -16.85
CA ARG A 71 14.79 -33.60 -16.87
C ARG A 71 13.61 -34.05 -16.03
N VAL A 72 12.68 -34.78 -16.65
CA VAL A 72 11.54 -35.37 -15.94
C VAL A 72 12.05 -36.59 -15.15
N PRO A 73 11.84 -36.64 -13.82
CA PRO A 73 12.39 -37.70 -12.96
C PRO A 73 12.00 -39.13 -13.37
N ASN A 74 10.83 -39.30 -14.00
CA ASN A 74 10.28 -40.62 -14.38
C ASN A 74 10.14 -40.83 -15.90
N GLY A 75 10.80 -40.01 -16.73
CA GLY A 75 10.53 -39.91 -18.18
C GLY A 75 11.73 -40.16 -19.09
N GLY A 76 12.54 -41.19 -18.81
CA GLY A 76 13.61 -41.65 -19.72
C GLY A 76 14.70 -40.61 -20.04
N GLY A 77 14.91 -39.61 -19.17
CA GLY A 77 15.91 -38.55 -19.37
C GLY A 77 15.52 -37.46 -20.37
N VAL A 78 14.31 -37.50 -20.95
CA VAL A 78 13.83 -36.50 -21.90
C VAL A 78 13.56 -35.18 -21.16
N LYS A 79 14.15 -34.08 -21.65
CA LYS A 79 13.85 -32.74 -21.14
C LYS A 79 12.53 -32.29 -21.74
N ARG A 80 11.56 -31.93 -20.90
CA ARG A 80 10.28 -31.33 -21.36
C ARG A 80 10.00 -30.05 -20.58
N PRO A 81 9.44 -29.02 -21.24
CA PRO A 81 8.93 -27.84 -20.54
C PRO A 81 7.72 -28.22 -19.68
N LEU A 82 7.57 -27.57 -18.53
CA LEU A 82 6.40 -27.76 -17.67
C LEU A 82 5.18 -27.01 -18.24
N SER A 83 3.98 -27.53 -17.98
CA SER A 83 2.73 -26.90 -18.43
C SER A 83 2.43 -25.61 -17.65
N LEU A 84 2.83 -24.46 -18.20
CA LEU A 84 2.58 -23.14 -17.61
C LEU A 84 1.10 -22.93 -17.20
N ARG A 85 0.16 -23.41 -18.03
CA ARG A 85 -1.29 -23.24 -17.84
C ARG A 85 -1.80 -23.85 -16.53
N LEU A 86 -1.32 -25.05 -16.19
CA LEU A 86 -1.70 -25.73 -14.95
C LEU A 86 -1.21 -24.95 -13.73
N TYR A 87 0.03 -24.46 -13.78
CA TYR A 87 0.60 -23.71 -12.66
C TYR A 87 -0.03 -22.32 -12.50
N LEU A 88 -0.37 -21.66 -13.60
CA LEU A 88 -1.14 -20.43 -13.56
C LEU A 88 -2.53 -20.66 -12.93
N ASP A 89 -3.23 -21.73 -13.28
CA ASP A 89 -4.51 -22.07 -12.65
C ASP A 89 -4.39 -22.29 -11.13
N ILE A 90 -3.29 -22.90 -10.68
CA ILE A 90 -3.01 -23.09 -9.24
C ILE A 90 -2.71 -21.74 -8.56
N LEU A 91 -1.93 -20.86 -9.21
CA LEU A 91 -1.52 -19.56 -8.66
C LEU A 91 -2.66 -18.55 -8.60
N THR A 92 -3.59 -18.61 -9.55
CA THR A 92 -4.67 -17.62 -9.73
C THR A 92 -5.48 -17.35 -8.45
N PRO A 93 -6.06 -18.35 -7.76
CA PRO A 93 -6.77 -18.10 -6.50
C PRO A 93 -5.84 -17.55 -5.41
N CYS A 94 -4.60 -18.03 -5.31
CA CYS A 94 -3.63 -17.54 -4.33
C CYS A 94 -3.31 -16.05 -4.53
N VAL A 95 -3.23 -15.57 -5.78
CA VAL A 95 -3.00 -14.15 -6.08
C VAL A 95 -4.18 -13.29 -5.61
N MET A 96 -5.43 -13.75 -5.79
CA MET A 96 -6.61 -13.02 -5.31
C MET A 96 -6.68 -12.96 -3.78
N LEU A 97 -6.32 -14.06 -3.10
CA LEU A 97 -6.19 -14.06 -1.64
C LEU A 97 -5.12 -13.06 -1.17
N GLY A 98 -3.95 -13.06 -1.82
CA GLY A 98 -2.87 -12.11 -1.54
C GLY A 98 -3.31 -10.66 -1.75
N LEU A 99 -4.08 -10.38 -2.81
CA LEU A 99 -4.65 -9.06 -3.07
C LEU A 99 -5.64 -8.63 -1.98
N ALA A 100 -6.50 -9.53 -1.49
CA ALA A 100 -7.44 -9.23 -0.41
C ALA A 100 -6.70 -8.82 0.88
N ILE A 101 -5.70 -9.61 1.28
CA ILE A 101 -4.85 -9.31 2.45
C ILE A 101 -4.10 -7.98 2.26
N THR A 102 -3.55 -7.74 1.07
CA THR A 102 -2.84 -6.49 0.76
C THR A 102 -3.75 -5.27 0.90
N ARG A 103 -5.01 -5.37 0.45
CA ARG A 103 -5.98 -4.26 0.56
C ARG A 103 -6.40 -3.99 2.00
N ILE A 104 -6.48 -5.02 2.85
CA ILE A 104 -6.65 -4.84 4.30
C ILE A 104 -5.44 -4.10 4.89
N GLY A 105 -4.22 -4.44 4.46
CA GLY A 105 -3.01 -3.69 4.83
C GLY A 105 -3.07 -2.21 4.41
N CYS A 106 -3.52 -1.93 3.19
CA CYS A 106 -3.74 -0.55 2.73
C CYS A 106 -4.77 0.21 3.58
N PHE A 107 -5.83 -0.47 4.00
CA PHE A 107 -6.84 0.10 4.89
C PHE A 107 -6.26 0.49 6.25
N LEU A 108 -5.52 -0.43 6.89
CA LEU A 108 -4.88 -0.18 8.19
C LEU A 108 -3.83 0.94 8.13
N ASN A 109 -3.13 1.06 6.99
CA ASN A 109 -2.18 2.15 6.76
C ASN A 109 -2.87 3.48 6.39
N GLY A 110 -4.13 3.45 5.97
CA GLY A 110 -4.87 4.62 5.49
C GLY A 110 -4.37 5.15 4.16
N CYS A 111 -3.98 4.28 3.22
CA CYS A 111 -3.60 4.66 1.86
C CYS A 111 -4.58 4.12 0.80
N CYS A 112 -4.52 4.66 -0.42
CA CYS A 112 -5.38 4.24 -1.56
C CYS A 112 -6.89 4.39 -1.30
N PHE A 113 -7.31 5.54 -0.75
CA PHE A 113 -8.70 5.86 -0.42
C PHE A 113 -9.48 6.35 -1.63
N GLY A 114 -10.81 6.32 -1.53
CA GLY A 114 -11.72 6.83 -2.56
C GLY A 114 -12.05 8.30 -2.41
N SER A 115 -13.04 8.75 -3.19
CA SER A 115 -13.56 10.10 -3.14
C SER A 115 -14.13 10.45 -1.75
N PRO A 116 -14.05 11.72 -1.33
CA PRO A 116 -14.72 12.20 -0.12
C PRO A 116 -16.24 12.13 -0.29
N CYS A 117 -16.94 11.54 0.68
CA CYS A 117 -18.40 11.44 0.73
C CYS A 117 -18.93 12.55 1.63
N VAL A 118 -18.83 13.79 1.17
CA VAL A 118 -19.35 14.95 1.89
C VAL A 118 -20.65 15.42 1.28
N VAL A 119 -21.65 15.70 2.10
CA VAL A 119 -22.84 16.40 1.63
C VAL A 119 -22.42 17.79 1.16
N ALA A 120 -22.89 18.20 -0.02
CA ALA A 120 -22.49 19.47 -0.61
C ALA A 120 -22.71 20.64 0.36
N GLY A 121 -21.61 21.30 0.76
CA GLY A 121 -21.64 22.45 1.67
C GLY A 121 -21.53 22.11 3.16
N THR A 122 -21.42 20.84 3.57
CA THR A 122 -21.19 20.45 4.97
C THR A 122 -19.96 19.53 5.12
N GLN A 123 -19.53 19.31 6.37
CA GLN A 123 -18.46 18.34 6.70
C GLN A 123 -19.04 16.96 7.05
N ASP A 124 -20.35 16.77 6.89
CA ASP A 124 -21.06 15.57 7.28
C ASP A 124 -20.97 14.49 6.20
N ALA A 125 -21.05 13.25 6.63
CA ALA A 125 -20.97 12.10 5.73
C ALA A 125 -22.28 11.93 4.96
N ASP A 126 -22.17 11.84 3.63
CA ASP A 126 -23.32 11.52 2.76
C ASP A 126 -23.77 10.06 2.91
N SER A 127 -22.86 9.19 3.34
CA SER A 127 -23.09 7.76 3.48
C SER A 127 -22.81 7.25 4.91
N PRO A 128 -23.65 6.36 5.46
CA PRO A 128 -23.51 5.88 6.84
C PRO A 128 -22.28 4.99 7.07
N TRP A 129 -21.67 4.46 6.01
CA TRP A 129 -20.45 3.63 6.09
C TRP A 129 -19.18 4.38 5.66
N ALA A 130 -19.26 5.71 5.49
CA ALA A 130 -18.07 6.52 5.26
C ALA A 130 -17.16 6.51 6.49
N LEU A 131 -15.84 6.48 6.27
CA LEU A 131 -14.84 6.38 7.33
C LEU A 131 -14.00 7.65 7.41
N ARG A 132 -13.66 8.05 8.63
CA ARG A 132 -12.76 9.18 8.91
C ARG A 132 -11.45 8.67 9.50
N PHE A 133 -10.34 9.02 8.86
CA PHE A 133 -9.01 8.60 9.29
C PHE A 133 -8.43 9.56 10.33
N PRO A 134 -7.57 9.07 11.25
CA PRO A 134 -6.91 9.90 12.26
C PRO A 134 -5.94 10.92 11.65
N TYR A 135 -5.62 11.95 12.43
CA TYR A 135 -4.58 12.93 12.12
C TYR A 135 -3.26 12.26 11.69
N GLY A 136 -2.62 12.83 10.67
CA GLY A 136 -1.35 12.34 10.13
C GLY A 136 -1.43 11.01 9.39
N SER A 137 -2.62 10.49 9.10
CA SER A 137 -2.80 9.44 8.09
C SER A 137 -2.55 10.00 6.68
N PRO A 138 -2.15 9.18 5.69
CA PRO A 138 -1.94 9.65 4.32
C PRO A 138 -3.17 10.32 3.70
N VAL A 139 -4.37 9.83 4.01
CA VAL A 139 -5.65 10.46 3.62
C VAL A 139 -5.75 11.88 4.14
N PHE A 140 -5.54 12.04 5.44
CA PHE A 140 -5.64 13.32 6.13
C PHE A 140 -4.63 14.33 5.59
N VAL A 141 -3.36 13.91 5.46
CA VAL A 141 -2.28 14.77 4.95
C VAL A 141 -2.62 15.27 3.54
N ARG A 142 -3.08 14.38 2.65
CA ARG A 142 -3.46 14.77 1.29
C ARG A 142 -4.66 15.72 1.25
N GLN A 143 -5.69 15.48 2.05
CA GLN A 143 -6.84 16.39 2.12
C GLN A 143 -6.45 17.77 2.66
N TRP A 144 -5.52 17.83 3.60
CA TRP A 144 -4.98 19.09 4.11
C TRP A 144 -4.10 19.80 3.07
N GLU A 145 -3.24 19.08 2.34
CA GLU A 145 -2.45 19.64 1.23
C GLU A 145 -3.34 20.18 0.10
N GLU A 146 -4.48 19.54 -0.15
CA GLU A 146 -5.51 19.97 -1.09
C GLU A 146 -6.40 21.11 -0.52
N GLY A 147 -6.17 21.56 0.72
CA GLY A 147 -6.92 22.64 1.35
C GLY A 147 -8.36 22.29 1.77
N LYS A 148 -8.71 21.00 1.80
CA LYS A 148 -10.07 20.52 2.12
C LYS A 148 -10.36 20.42 3.62
N VAL A 149 -9.31 20.33 4.44
CA VAL A 149 -9.41 20.22 5.90
C VAL A 149 -8.57 21.31 6.55
N SER A 150 -9.17 22.07 7.46
CA SER A 150 -8.46 23.04 8.30
C SER A 150 -7.90 22.37 9.55
N VAL A 151 -6.70 22.76 9.96
CA VAL A 151 -6.02 22.23 11.15
C VAL A 151 -5.70 23.39 12.09
N PRO A 152 -5.88 23.24 13.40
CA PRO A 152 -5.46 24.25 14.38
C PRO A 152 -3.98 24.60 14.23
N GLU A 153 -3.64 25.86 14.46
CA GLU A 153 -2.27 26.36 14.30
C GLU A 153 -1.25 25.63 15.19
N GLU A 154 -1.69 25.10 16.33
CA GLU A 154 -0.83 24.39 17.27
C GLU A 154 -0.26 23.08 16.70
N LEU A 155 -0.94 22.49 15.72
CA LEU A 155 -0.49 21.29 15.00
C LEU A 155 0.28 21.61 13.72
N LEU A 156 0.54 22.89 13.45
CA LEU A 156 1.38 23.33 12.34
C LEU A 156 2.78 23.66 12.86
N ARG A 157 3.82 23.15 12.20
CA ARG A 157 5.19 23.53 12.51
C ARG A 157 5.41 25.01 12.12
N PRO A 158 6.10 25.82 12.94
CA PRO A 158 6.48 27.17 12.56
C PRO A 158 7.31 27.11 11.27
N SER A 159 6.82 27.80 10.24
CA SER A 159 7.43 27.87 8.92
C SER A 159 7.97 29.29 8.68
N LYS A 160 9.07 29.41 7.93
CA LYS A 160 9.59 30.73 7.53
C LYS A 160 8.58 31.41 6.59
N PRO A 161 8.54 32.76 6.54
CA PRO A 161 7.70 33.48 5.58
C PRO A 161 7.97 33.00 4.14
N GLY A 162 6.93 32.57 3.42
CA GLY A 162 7.02 32.05 2.05
C GLY A 162 7.19 30.55 1.91
N GLN A 163 7.41 29.80 3.00
CA GLN A 163 7.46 28.34 2.98
C GLN A 163 6.10 27.76 3.39
N LYS A 164 5.57 26.81 2.62
CA LYS A 164 4.29 26.15 2.93
C LYS A 164 4.31 25.65 4.38
N PRO A 165 3.24 25.89 5.18
CA PRO A 165 3.15 25.31 6.51
C PRO A 165 3.32 23.79 6.39
N ALA A 166 3.86 23.15 7.42
CA ALA A 166 4.03 21.71 7.48
C ALA A 166 3.29 21.17 8.70
N LEU A 167 2.59 20.05 8.56
CA LEU A 167 1.94 19.39 9.68
C LEU A 167 3.00 18.91 10.69
N LEU A 168 2.66 19.00 11.98
CA LEU A 168 3.45 18.41 13.03
C LEU A 168 3.47 16.89 12.84
N ASP A 169 4.67 16.31 12.84
CA ASP A 169 4.86 14.89 12.56
C ASP A 169 4.08 14.02 13.57
N ARG A 170 3.20 13.17 13.06
CA ARG A 170 2.46 12.20 13.88
C ARG A 170 3.42 11.34 14.69
N ARG A 171 4.56 10.94 14.14
CA ARG A 171 5.51 10.09 14.88
C ARG A 171 6.06 10.81 16.10
N ALA A 172 6.30 12.12 16.00
CA ALA A 172 6.72 12.94 17.14
C ALA A 172 5.70 12.90 18.29
N LEU A 173 4.42 12.93 17.94
CA LEU A 173 3.34 12.95 18.92
C LEU A 173 3.16 11.58 19.61
N TRP A 174 3.24 10.46 18.89
CA TRP A 174 2.86 9.14 19.43
C TRP A 174 4.03 8.17 19.72
N ASP A 175 5.25 8.41 19.24
CA ASP A 175 6.43 7.54 19.49
C ASP A 175 7.41 8.23 20.46
N PRO A 176 7.42 7.87 21.76
CA PRO A 176 8.32 8.46 22.75
C PRO A 176 9.75 7.87 22.73
N VAL A 177 10.06 6.91 21.86
CA VAL A 177 11.35 6.19 21.89
C VAL A 177 12.43 6.90 21.05
N ARG A 178 12.02 7.71 20.07
CA ARG A 178 12.93 8.42 19.16
C ARG A 178 13.33 9.81 19.67
N LYS A 179 14.51 9.88 20.30
CA LYS A 179 15.09 11.11 20.88
C LYS A 179 15.33 12.21 19.84
N ASP A 180 15.66 11.85 18.61
CA ASP A 180 15.86 12.77 17.47
C ASP A 180 14.59 13.54 17.11
N ILE A 181 13.44 12.88 17.20
CA ILE A 181 12.14 13.47 16.89
C ILE A 181 11.57 14.22 18.11
N GLN A 182 11.85 13.76 19.32
CA GLN A 182 11.45 14.45 20.57
C GLN A 182 12.01 15.87 20.66
N GLY A 183 13.27 16.08 20.31
CA GLY A 183 13.85 17.43 20.32
C GLY A 183 13.16 18.41 19.37
N ILE A 184 12.47 17.93 18.33
CA ILE A 184 11.62 18.79 17.47
C ILE A 184 10.32 19.16 18.19
N LEU A 185 9.73 18.22 18.91
CA LEU A 185 8.50 18.43 19.66
C LEU A 185 8.72 19.38 20.85
N ASP A 186 9.82 19.24 21.57
CA ASP A 186 10.17 20.10 22.71
C ASP A 186 10.36 21.55 22.27
N ARG A 187 11.12 21.78 21.18
CA ARG A 187 11.25 23.12 20.58
C ARG A 187 9.91 23.70 20.14
N HIS A 188 9.03 22.85 19.62
CA HIS A 188 7.69 23.27 19.20
C HIS A 188 6.83 23.69 20.41
N LEU A 189 6.91 22.95 21.52
CA LEU A 189 6.24 23.28 22.77
C LEU A 189 6.80 24.57 23.40
N ASP A 190 8.11 24.80 23.32
CA ASP A 190 8.73 26.06 23.77
C ASP A 190 8.19 27.25 22.96
N HIS A 191 8.03 27.09 21.64
CA HIS A 191 7.40 28.13 20.80
C HIS A 191 5.92 28.36 21.14
N LEU A 192 5.17 27.30 21.47
CA LEU A 192 3.76 27.41 21.84
C LEU A 192 3.57 28.02 23.24
N SER A 193 4.45 27.73 24.19
CA SER A 193 4.39 28.28 25.55
C SER A 193 4.63 29.79 25.58
N GLN A 194 5.40 30.30 24.62
CA GLN A 194 5.61 31.74 24.40
C GLN A 194 4.39 32.44 23.77
N ARG A 195 3.43 31.70 23.18
CA ARG A 195 2.19 32.25 22.63
C ARG A 195 1.09 32.23 23.68
N ALA A 196 0.65 33.41 24.13
CA ALA A 196 -0.38 33.60 25.17
C ALA A 196 -1.76 32.97 24.87
N SER A 197 -2.03 32.54 23.63
CA SER A 197 -3.33 32.00 23.20
C SER A 197 -3.35 30.48 22.97
N SER A 198 -2.26 29.74 23.24
CA SER A 198 -2.20 28.31 22.92
C SER A 198 -2.93 27.46 23.97
N ARG A 199 -3.89 26.62 23.53
CA ARG A 199 -4.62 25.68 24.42
C ARG A 199 -3.81 24.41 24.77
N ALA A 200 -2.70 24.18 24.08
CA ALA A 200 -1.91 22.95 24.17
C ALA A 200 -0.43 23.24 24.45
N THR A 201 -0.10 23.56 25.71
CA THR A 201 1.28 23.77 26.19
C THR A 201 1.99 22.49 26.62
N SER A 202 1.35 21.33 26.45
CA SER A 202 1.90 20.02 26.80
C SER A 202 1.75 19.00 25.67
N VAL A 203 2.61 17.99 25.64
CA VAL A 203 2.52 16.86 24.70
C VAL A 203 1.14 16.18 24.79
N ALA A 204 0.60 16.04 26.01
CA ALA A 204 -0.73 15.48 26.23
C ALA A 204 -1.83 16.35 25.61
N GLY A 205 -1.71 17.68 25.74
CA GLY A 205 -2.62 18.64 25.09
C GLY A 205 -2.57 18.55 23.57
N LEU A 206 -1.37 18.49 22.99
CA LEU A 206 -1.20 18.32 21.54
C LEU A 206 -1.74 16.98 21.03
N ARG A 207 -1.56 15.89 21.78
CA ARG A 207 -2.16 14.59 21.45
C ARG A 207 -3.68 14.64 21.51
N ALA A 208 -4.24 15.30 22.53
CA ALA A 208 -5.69 15.47 22.64
C ALA A 208 -6.23 16.26 21.44
N LEU A 209 -5.60 17.39 21.08
CA LEU A 209 -5.97 18.19 19.92
C LEU A 209 -5.84 17.40 18.60
N ALA A 210 -4.77 16.64 18.44
CA ALA A 210 -4.57 15.82 17.25
C ALA A 210 -5.55 14.64 17.17
N SER A 211 -6.13 14.21 18.29
CA SER A 211 -7.13 13.15 18.32
C SER A 211 -8.54 13.61 17.92
N THR A 212 -8.85 14.90 18.10
CA THR A 212 -10.14 15.51 17.71
C THR A 212 -10.20 15.81 16.22
N VAL A 213 -9.05 16.11 15.61
CA VAL A 213 -8.95 16.39 14.18
C VAL A 213 -8.92 15.08 13.37
N ARG A 214 -9.83 14.98 12.38
CA ARG A 214 -10.00 13.80 11.53
C ARG A 214 -10.09 14.20 10.06
N SER A 215 -9.87 13.23 9.17
CA SER A 215 -10.11 13.43 7.73
C SER A 215 -11.59 13.66 7.46
N LEU A 216 -11.90 14.26 6.31
CA LEU A 216 -13.25 14.21 5.74
C LEU A 216 -13.69 12.74 5.57
N PRO A 217 -15.00 12.47 5.66
CA PRO A 217 -15.55 11.16 5.37
C PRO A 217 -15.15 10.72 3.96
N VAL A 218 -14.60 9.52 3.84
CA VAL A 218 -14.20 8.92 2.56
C VAL A 218 -14.76 7.51 2.43
N HIS A 219 -15.01 7.08 1.19
CA HIS A 219 -15.41 5.71 0.93
C HIS A 219 -14.27 4.76 1.30
N PRO A 220 -14.52 3.68 2.05
CA PRO A 220 -13.54 2.65 2.36
C PRO A 220 -13.32 1.71 1.17
N THR A 221 -12.85 2.30 0.07
CA THR A 221 -12.60 1.62 -1.21
C THR A 221 -11.65 0.44 -1.09
N GLN A 222 -10.79 0.45 -0.07
CA GLN A 222 -9.88 -0.64 0.27
C GLN A 222 -10.65 -1.86 0.76
N LEU A 223 -11.68 -1.68 1.60
CA LEU A 223 -12.52 -2.78 2.08
C LEU A 223 -13.35 -3.36 0.94
N TYR A 224 -13.93 -2.52 0.07
CA TYR A 224 -14.65 -2.99 -1.11
C TYR A 224 -13.73 -3.81 -2.03
N ALA A 225 -12.50 -3.35 -2.24
CA ALA A 225 -11.52 -4.09 -3.02
C ALA A 225 -11.08 -5.40 -2.35
N ALA A 226 -10.97 -5.44 -1.01
CA ALA A 226 -10.64 -6.65 -0.27
C ALA A 226 -11.77 -7.69 -0.35
N VAL A 227 -13.01 -7.26 -0.16
CA VAL A 227 -14.21 -8.11 -0.31
C VAL A 227 -14.31 -8.65 -1.73
N ASN A 228 -14.16 -7.79 -2.74
CA ASN A 228 -14.18 -8.24 -4.13
C ASN A 228 -13.08 -9.27 -4.44
N ALA A 229 -11.86 -9.04 -3.95
CA ALA A 229 -10.78 -10.00 -4.11
C ALA A 229 -11.08 -11.35 -3.40
N MET A 230 -11.75 -11.32 -2.24
CA MET A 230 -12.19 -12.53 -1.53
C MET A 230 -13.31 -13.28 -2.28
N LEU A 231 -14.27 -12.55 -2.85
CA LEU A 231 -15.32 -13.13 -3.68
C LEU A 231 -14.72 -13.80 -4.93
N LEU A 232 -13.81 -13.12 -5.62
CA LEU A 232 -13.08 -13.68 -6.76
C LEU A 232 -12.25 -14.90 -6.35
N PHE A 233 -11.59 -14.87 -5.19
CA PHE A 233 -10.90 -16.03 -4.64
C PHE A 233 -11.85 -17.23 -4.47
N GLY A 234 -13.03 -17.03 -3.89
CA GLY A 234 -14.03 -18.08 -3.72
C GLY A 234 -14.51 -18.66 -5.06
N VAL A 235 -14.88 -17.79 -6.00
CA VAL A 235 -15.33 -18.19 -7.35
C VAL A 235 -14.23 -18.95 -8.10
N LEU A 236 -13.00 -18.44 -8.11
CA LEU A 236 -11.89 -19.06 -8.83
C LEU A 236 -11.44 -20.36 -8.16
N SER A 237 -11.53 -20.46 -6.83
CA SER A 237 -11.27 -21.72 -6.11
C SER A 237 -12.33 -22.77 -6.44
N ALA A 238 -13.60 -22.40 -6.47
CA ALA A 238 -14.67 -23.31 -6.91
C ALA A 238 -14.45 -23.77 -8.37
N LEU A 239 -14.15 -22.83 -9.27
CA LEU A 239 -13.81 -23.14 -10.68
C LEU A 239 -12.58 -24.02 -10.80
N PHE A 240 -11.58 -23.86 -9.93
CA PHE A 240 -10.38 -24.71 -9.91
C PHE A 240 -10.70 -26.17 -9.61
N TYR A 241 -11.63 -26.44 -8.68
CA TYR A 241 -12.10 -27.80 -8.40
C TYR A 241 -13.03 -28.34 -9.50
N MET A 242 -13.75 -27.46 -10.21
CA MET A 242 -14.65 -27.84 -11.31
C MET A 242 -13.97 -27.88 -12.69
N ARG A 243 -12.67 -27.58 -12.79
CA ARG A 243 -12.02 -27.38 -14.08
C ARG A 243 -11.95 -28.68 -14.90
N ARG A 244 -12.26 -28.56 -16.20
CA ARG A 244 -12.11 -29.66 -17.17
C ARG A 244 -10.83 -29.56 -18.01
N ARG A 245 -10.24 -28.37 -18.11
CA ARG A 245 -9.02 -28.09 -18.89
C ARG A 245 -8.13 -27.11 -18.15
N ASP A 246 -6.82 -27.26 -18.32
CA ASP A 246 -5.83 -26.35 -17.75
C ASP A 246 -5.84 -24.99 -18.47
N GLY A 247 -5.78 -23.92 -17.68
CA GLY A 247 -5.81 -22.52 -18.11
C GLY A 247 -7.17 -21.84 -17.96
N ILE A 248 -8.24 -22.59 -17.65
CA ILE A 248 -9.60 -22.01 -17.53
C ILE A 248 -9.67 -21.05 -16.35
N VAL A 249 -9.05 -21.39 -15.22
CA VAL A 249 -9.12 -20.58 -13.99
C VAL A 249 -8.39 -19.25 -14.20
N PHE A 250 -7.19 -19.32 -14.78
CA PHE A 250 -6.39 -18.15 -15.10
C PHE A 250 -7.10 -17.22 -16.09
N VAL A 251 -7.67 -17.75 -17.17
CA VAL A 251 -8.43 -16.93 -18.14
C VAL A 251 -9.68 -16.34 -17.49
N SER A 252 -10.35 -17.08 -16.62
CA SER A 252 -11.52 -16.58 -15.88
C SER A 252 -11.17 -15.38 -14.99
N LEU A 253 -9.98 -15.34 -14.39
CA LEU A 253 -9.52 -14.17 -13.66
C LEU A 253 -9.43 -12.93 -14.58
N PHE A 254 -8.85 -13.07 -15.77
CA PHE A 254 -8.74 -11.97 -16.74
C PHE A 254 -10.09 -11.46 -17.23
N LEU A 255 -11.12 -12.30 -17.24
CA LEU A 255 -12.48 -11.89 -17.59
C LEU A 255 -13.23 -11.26 -16.41
N LEU A 256 -13.19 -11.89 -15.24
CA LEU A 256 -13.98 -11.48 -14.06
C LEU A 256 -13.39 -10.26 -13.35
N TYR A 257 -12.05 -10.13 -13.32
CA TYR A 257 -11.40 -9.04 -12.60
C TYR A 257 -11.75 -7.66 -13.17
N PRO A 258 -11.64 -7.39 -14.49
CA PRO A 258 -12.01 -6.09 -15.06
C PRO A 258 -13.50 -5.75 -14.85
N ILE A 259 -14.39 -6.73 -15.02
CA ILE A 259 -15.84 -6.56 -14.81
C ILE A 259 -16.12 -6.15 -13.36
N SER A 260 -15.57 -6.89 -12.40
CA SER A 260 -15.74 -6.55 -10.98
C SER A 260 -15.12 -5.19 -10.62
N ARG A 261 -14.02 -4.82 -11.29
CA ARG A 261 -13.36 -3.52 -11.11
C ARG A 261 -14.21 -2.37 -11.61
N PHE A 262 -14.83 -2.52 -12.77
CA PHE A 262 -15.75 -1.54 -13.32
C PHE A 262 -16.97 -1.33 -12.40
N ALA A 263 -17.56 -2.43 -11.91
CA ALA A 263 -18.66 -2.36 -10.94
C ALA A 263 -18.26 -1.64 -9.65
N LEU A 264 -17.06 -1.94 -9.10
CA LEU A 264 -16.53 -1.26 -7.92
C LEU A 264 -16.26 0.23 -8.15
N GLU A 265 -15.88 0.62 -9.36
CA GLU A 265 -15.60 2.02 -9.67
C GLU A 265 -16.89 2.83 -9.85
N SER A 266 -17.96 2.20 -10.36
CA SER A 266 -19.29 2.81 -10.43
C SER A 266 -19.78 3.16 -9.02
N ILE A 267 -19.60 2.26 -8.05
CA ILE A 267 -19.95 2.48 -6.63
C ILE A 267 -19.06 3.56 -5.95
N ARG A 268 -17.92 3.94 -6.55
CA ARG A 268 -16.99 4.94 -6.00
C ARG A 268 -17.19 6.35 -6.54
N ALA A 269 -17.81 6.46 -7.71
CA ALA A 269 -17.91 7.70 -8.48
C ALA A 269 -19.36 8.21 -8.58
N ASP A 270 -20.35 7.38 -8.24
CA ASP A 270 -21.73 7.78 -7.92
C ASP A 270 -21.87 8.08 -6.43
#